data_AF-A0A3Q9FLT1-F1
#
_entry.id   AF-A0A3Q9FLT1-F1
#
_cell.length_a   1.000
_cell.length_b   1.000
_cell.length_c   1.000
_cell.angle_alpha   90.00
_cell.angle_beta   90.00
_cell.angle_gamma   90.00
#
_symmetry.space_group_name_H-M   'P 1'
#
loop_
_entity.id
_entity.type
_entity.pdbx_description
1 polymer ?
#
loop_
_entity_poly.entity_id
_entity_poly.type
_entity_poly.pdbx_seq_one_letter_code
_entity_poly.pdbx_strand_id
1 'polypeptide(L)'
;MKKLLHLFLFLFFSLSIVAQPNNSELDLPLFSKKLVIAECQPVYNFSRDLGLLSEMKYEGLQGKDIDKLRGKYKTYTPMVSEMFNPMSLEESVAFEMLTAKSMGIDGFKFTIFVNGNKHYIDKFVKVIETYFKVAKEREIDFKFTLNLMFYKQKSVPSSQLKKVATDRLLEMFEKTDHSEHWLKSPDGRVVIFTLSPECIIKEGMSANNVDFYLNNPNIIKKIAKEFEEIRLNVREKIAFVYSTSYPENGTYTNMILDYFPAVSTITYSQAYNERIERVREICKERNRPFIQEVMADHLGTQLFSKQTGKSIKSNSQKAKEISHEDTYVLGQNFKLTSTYRDLLSKAVERDASLIMLSSWNKYSSGSHISPEVHHGFSYGILLKYYKDLWYNQNPVNNEIAIVSFKQYSINQMGYGGIEVRPTIEFKPLIESDSIEVISILKEPADIYCNGHYLGKGKAGLNVHYAPLKTGEVKVQVKRKKAVVLRLITEKEIIESPRRTDWLTNSYSTQDDKLSRAFQNIILDQEMDNMRRRFLLDDKQQMMWRLAASTKFTTNIKNIQKYGDQPKKIVDLKNKTKREYREVISDILSEFDYEVWVDMEEEAEKNEGITNLFAPMQGVVLEEYNVLEAN
;
A
#
# COMPACT_ATOMS: atom_id res chain seq x y z
N MET A 1 -11.56 74.60 -38.63
CA MET A 1 -11.24 73.73 -37.47
C MET A 1 -12.23 72.57 -37.40
N LYS A 2 -11.72 71.37 -37.69
CA LYS A 2 -12.06 70.04 -37.14
C LYS A 2 -13.55 69.72 -36.87
N LYS A 3 -14.23 68.85 -37.64
CA LYS A 3 -14.11 67.36 -37.65
C LYS A 3 -14.17 66.78 -36.24
N LEU A 4 -14.90 65.72 -35.91
CA LEU A 4 -15.78 64.81 -36.62
C LEU A 4 -16.44 63.98 -35.51
N LEU A 5 -17.73 63.75 -35.62
CA LEU A 5 -18.40 62.45 -35.42
C LEU A 5 -17.45 61.27 -35.12
N HIS A 6 -17.57 60.62 -33.95
CA HIS A 6 -17.35 59.18 -33.67
C HIS A 6 -17.99 58.92 -32.28
N LEU A 7 -19.03 58.07 -32.21
CA LEU A 7 -18.93 56.67 -31.79
C LEU A 7 -18.57 56.57 -30.29
N PHE A 8 -19.21 55.81 -29.42
CA PHE A 8 -20.23 54.76 -29.49
C PHE A 8 -20.35 54.30 -28.02
N LEU A 9 -21.51 53.78 -27.62
CA LEU A 9 -21.61 52.71 -26.62
C LEU A 9 -20.87 52.93 -25.27
N PHE A 10 -21.59 53.54 -24.32
CA PHE A 10 -21.46 53.15 -22.90
C PHE A 10 -22.05 51.74 -22.75
N LEU A 11 -21.30 50.73 -23.20
CA LEU A 11 -21.65 49.33 -23.07
C LEU A 11 -20.90 48.76 -21.88
N PHE A 12 -21.69 48.34 -20.89
CA PHE A 12 -21.37 47.41 -19.81
C PHE A 12 -20.03 46.68 -19.99
N PHE A 13 -18.95 47.22 -19.41
CA PHE A 13 -17.85 46.39 -18.96
C PHE A 13 -18.14 46.01 -17.51
N SER A 14 -19.02 45.02 -17.33
CA SER A 14 -18.88 44.08 -16.23
C SER A 14 -17.55 43.36 -16.46
N LEU A 15 -16.46 43.96 -15.98
CA LEU A 15 -15.22 43.24 -15.75
C LEU A 15 -15.58 42.14 -14.75
N SER A 16 -15.79 40.94 -15.26
CA SER A 16 -15.59 39.73 -14.49
C SER A 16 -14.12 39.75 -14.08
N ILE A 17 -13.83 40.38 -12.94
CA ILE A 17 -12.60 40.18 -12.20
C ILE A 17 -12.66 38.71 -11.80
N VAL A 18 -12.11 37.85 -12.67
CA VAL A 18 -11.65 36.54 -12.24
C VAL A 18 -10.57 36.86 -11.23
N ALA A 19 -10.91 36.79 -9.94
CA ALA A 19 -9.98 36.95 -8.86
C ALA A 19 -8.74 36.10 -9.18
N GLN A 20 -7.58 36.74 -9.29
CA GLN A 20 -6.34 35.97 -9.18
C GLN A 20 -6.42 35.23 -7.84
N PRO A 21 -6.03 33.94 -7.79
CA PRO A 21 -6.03 33.21 -6.52
C PRO A 21 -5.28 34.03 -5.49
N ASN A 22 -5.91 34.21 -4.33
CA ASN A 22 -5.37 35.01 -3.25
C ASN A 22 -4.05 34.37 -2.82
N ASN A 23 -2.91 34.86 -3.31
CA ASN A 23 -1.57 34.26 -3.13
C ASN A 23 -1.23 34.01 -1.65
N SER A 24 -1.90 34.70 -0.72
CA SER A 24 -1.77 34.52 0.72
C SER A 24 -2.08 33.10 1.20
N GLU A 25 -3.00 32.36 0.55
CA GLU A 25 -3.33 30.98 0.95
C GLU A 25 -2.20 29.98 0.62
N LEU A 26 -1.35 30.29 -0.36
CA LEU A 26 -0.22 29.42 -0.73
C LEU A 26 0.86 29.41 0.36
N ASP A 27 0.99 30.52 1.11
CA ASP A 27 1.96 30.69 2.19
C ASP A 27 1.51 30.12 3.54
N LEU A 28 0.24 29.71 3.64
CA LEU A 28 -0.29 29.08 4.85
C LEU A 28 0.27 27.66 5.01
N PRO A 29 0.62 27.24 6.25
CA PRO A 29 1.10 25.88 6.52
C PRO A 29 0.10 24.82 6.02
N LEU A 30 0.61 23.74 5.43
CA LEU A 30 -0.25 22.67 4.90
C LEU A 30 -0.53 21.56 5.93
N PHE A 31 0.38 21.34 6.87
CA PHE A 31 0.27 20.25 7.86
C PHE A 31 0.41 20.82 9.28
N SER A 32 -0.50 20.44 10.17
CA SER A 32 -0.48 20.86 11.58
C SER A 32 0.54 20.09 12.43
N LYS A 33 0.89 18.89 12.00
CA LYS A 33 1.89 18.02 12.61
C LYS A 33 2.54 17.14 11.56
N LYS A 34 3.72 16.63 11.88
CA LYS A 34 4.42 15.59 11.13
C LYS A 34 3.61 14.29 11.16
N LEU A 35 3.24 13.76 9.99
CA LEU A 35 2.44 12.54 9.84
C LEU A 35 3.06 11.55 8.84
N VAL A 36 2.81 10.27 9.06
CA VAL A 36 3.03 9.21 8.08
C VAL A 36 1.70 8.86 7.43
N ILE A 37 1.56 9.10 6.13
CA ILE A 37 0.38 8.72 5.35
C ILE A 37 0.77 7.62 4.38
N ALA A 38 0.02 6.53 4.35
CA ALA A 38 0.29 5.42 3.45
C ALA A 38 -0.72 5.35 2.31
N GLU A 39 -0.26 5.02 1.10
CA GLU A 39 -1.15 4.64 0.01
C GLU A 39 -1.89 3.36 0.38
N CYS A 40 -3.22 3.43 0.37
CA CYS A 40 -4.10 2.30 0.62
C CYS A 40 -4.98 2.07 -0.60
N GLN A 41 -5.14 0.80 -0.98
CA GLN A 41 -6.08 0.35 -1.99
C GLN A 41 -7.34 -0.14 -1.28
N PRO A 42 -8.47 0.61 -1.36
CA PRO A 42 -9.69 0.28 -0.64
C PRO A 42 -10.16 -1.17 -0.84
N VAL A 43 -10.02 -1.72 -2.05
CA VAL A 43 -10.49 -3.08 -2.36
C VAL A 43 -9.59 -4.21 -1.85
N TYR A 44 -8.35 -3.91 -1.43
CA TYR A 44 -7.47 -4.91 -0.78
C TYR A 44 -7.73 -4.99 0.73
N ASN A 45 -9.01 -4.98 1.09
CA ASN A 45 -9.51 -5.23 2.44
C ASN A 45 -10.05 -6.67 2.51
N PHE A 46 -10.00 -7.29 3.68
CA PHE A 46 -10.42 -8.69 3.87
C PHE A 46 -11.91 -8.82 4.27
N SER A 47 -12.79 -8.02 3.65
CA SER A 47 -14.24 -8.14 3.87
C SER A 47 -14.90 -9.11 2.91
N ARG A 48 -15.95 -9.78 3.40
CA ARG A 48 -16.75 -10.76 2.66
C ARG A 48 -17.50 -10.17 1.45
N ASP A 49 -17.91 -8.90 1.54
CA ASP A 49 -18.82 -8.28 0.55
C ASP A 49 -18.09 -7.41 -0.47
N LEU A 50 -17.07 -6.67 -0.02
CA LEU A 50 -16.40 -5.63 -0.80
C LEU A 50 -14.87 -5.76 -0.81
N GLY A 51 -14.35 -6.88 -0.29
CA GLY A 51 -12.96 -7.26 -0.40
C GLY A 51 -12.67 -7.99 -1.71
N LEU A 52 -11.49 -7.77 -2.28
CA LEU A 52 -11.00 -8.50 -3.45
C LEU A 52 -10.25 -9.76 -2.98
N LEU A 53 -10.99 -10.72 -2.38
CA LEU A 53 -10.43 -11.85 -1.65
C LEU A 53 -9.60 -12.79 -2.52
N SER A 54 -9.93 -12.91 -3.81
CA SER A 54 -9.15 -13.68 -4.81
C SER A 54 -7.74 -13.11 -5.06
N GLU A 55 -7.48 -11.87 -4.65
CA GLU A 55 -6.15 -11.23 -4.66
C GLU A 55 -5.53 -11.18 -3.25
N MET A 56 -6.07 -11.91 -2.27
CA MET A 56 -5.56 -11.96 -0.91
C MET A 56 -5.36 -13.40 -0.42
N LYS A 57 -6.18 -14.35 -0.86
CA LYS A 57 -6.05 -15.78 -0.49
C LYS A 57 -4.93 -16.46 -1.27
N TYR A 58 -4.14 -17.31 -0.61
CA TYR A 58 -3.01 -18.05 -1.18
C TYR A 58 -3.34 -18.72 -2.52
N GLU A 59 -4.50 -19.37 -2.62
CA GLU A 59 -4.98 -20.14 -3.78
C GLU A 59 -5.15 -19.25 -5.03
N GLY A 60 -5.49 -17.97 -4.84
CA GLY A 60 -5.63 -16.97 -5.89
C GLY A 60 -4.32 -16.31 -6.32
N LEU A 61 -3.24 -16.56 -5.56
CA LEU A 61 -1.95 -15.89 -5.60
C LEU A 61 -0.83 -16.90 -5.94
N GLN A 62 0.01 -17.25 -4.96
CA GLN A 62 1.13 -18.19 -5.12
C GLN A 62 0.67 -19.65 -5.28
N GLY A 63 -0.55 -19.98 -4.85
CA GLY A 63 -1.15 -21.30 -5.04
C GLY A 63 -1.56 -21.61 -6.49
N LYS A 64 -1.63 -20.61 -7.37
CA LYS A 64 -1.95 -20.82 -8.78
C LYS A 64 -0.82 -21.53 -9.50
N ASP A 65 -1.22 -22.48 -10.34
CA ASP A 65 -0.35 -23.12 -11.32
C ASP A 65 0.29 -22.08 -12.25
N ILE A 66 1.59 -22.23 -12.50
CA ILE A 66 2.39 -21.30 -13.32
C ILE A 66 1.91 -21.28 -14.78
N ASP A 67 1.25 -22.34 -15.23
CA ASP A 67 0.65 -22.42 -16.56
C ASP A 67 -0.76 -21.80 -16.62
N LYS A 68 -1.30 -21.33 -15.48
CA LYS A 68 -2.66 -20.79 -15.35
C LYS A 68 -2.69 -19.37 -14.79
N LEU A 69 -1.62 -18.60 -15.01
CA LEU A 69 -1.45 -17.24 -14.49
C LEU A 69 -2.39 -16.19 -15.12
N ARG A 70 -2.92 -16.46 -16.33
CA ARG A 70 -3.91 -15.61 -17.03
C ARG A 70 -3.51 -14.13 -17.08
N GLY A 71 -2.23 -13.83 -17.29
CA GLY A 71 -1.70 -12.48 -17.46
C GLY A 71 -1.21 -11.80 -16.18
N LYS A 72 -1.29 -12.47 -15.01
CA LYS A 72 -0.78 -11.96 -13.74
C LYS A 72 0.05 -13.01 -13.00
N TYR A 73 1.23 -12.60 -12.54
CA TYR A 73 2.09 -13.44 -11.71
C TYR A 73 2.19 -12.85 -10.32
N LYS A 74 1.75 -13.60 -9.30
CA LYS A 74 1.65 -13.11 -7.93
C LYS A 74 2.30 -14.11 -7.00
N THR A 75 3.13 -13.61 -6.09
CA THR A 75 3.86 -14.46 -5.13
C THR A 75 3.62 -14.08 -3.68
N TYR A 76 3.13 -12.86 -3.40
CA TYR A 76 2.77 -12.41 -2.06
C TYR A 76 1.59 -13.20 -1.47
N THR A 77 1.48 -13.26 -0.14
CA THR A 77 0.28 -13.75 0.58
C THR A 77 0.09 -12.94 1.88
N PRO A 78 -0.90 -12.02 1.95
CA PRO A 78 -1.17 -11.23 3.15
C PRO A 78 -1.48 -12.11 4.36
N MET A 79 -0.92 -11.81 5.53
CA MET A 79 -1.13 -12.65 6.71
C MET A 79 -2.59 -12.67 7.17
N VAL A 80 -3.34 -11.58 6.96
CA VAL A 80 -4.75 -11.45 7.35
C VAL A 80 -5.62 -12.55 6.73
N SER A 81 -5.29 -13.05 5.54
CA SER A 81 -6.09 -14.10 4.89
C SER A 81 -5.99 -15.45 5.56
N GLU A 82 -4.97 -15.64 6.41
CA GLU A 82 -4.77 -16.87 7.20
C GLU A 82 -5.14 -16.67 8.67
N MET A 83 -5.30 -15.41 9.13
CA MET A 83 -5.69 -15.09 10.50
C MET A 83 -7.14 -15.47 10.77
N PHE A 84 -8.02 -15.24 9.80
CA PHE A 84 -9.45 -15.40 10.00
C PHE A 84 -10.23 -15.61 8.70
N ASN A 85 -11.53 -15.91 8.83
CA ASN A 85 -12.48 -15.88 7.73
C ASN A 85 -12.80 -14.44 7.30
N PRO A 86 -13.29 -14.21 6.07
CA PRO A 86 -13.63 -12.87 5.60
C PRO A 86 -14.61 -12.17 6.55
N MET A 87 -14.25 -10.96 6.97
CA MET A 87 -14.96 -10.19 7.99
C MET A 87 -16.11 -9.37 7.40
N SER A 88 -16.93 -8.74 8.25
CA SER A 88 -17.74 -7.61 7.79
C SER A 88 -16.84 -6.47 7.29
N LEU A 89 -17.39 -5.55 6.50
CA LEU A 89 -16.62 -4.41 6.01
C LEU A 89 -16.10 -3.54 7.15
N GLU A 90 -16.94 -3.24 8.14
CA GLU A 90 -16.58 -2.43 9.30
C GLU A 90 -15.44 -3.04 10.13
N GLU A 91 -15.46 -4.36 10.36
CA GLU A 91 -14.40 -5.07 11.06
C GLU A 91 -13.10 -5.09 10.25
N SER A 92 -13.20 -5.33 8.94
CA SER A 92 -12.06 -5.35 8.02
C SER A 92 -11.33 -3.99 7.98
N VAL A 93 -12.07 -2.89 7.84
CA VAL A 93 -11.45 -1.55 7.84
C VAL A 93 -10.93 -1.15 9.22
N ALA A 94 -11.60 -1.57 10.31
CA ALA A 94 -11.10 -1.35 11.67
C ALA A 94 -9.76 -2.06 11.87
N PHE A 95 -9.68 -3.34 11.48
CA PHE A 95 -8.45 -4.11 11.53
C PHE A 95 -7.35 -3.41 10.74
N GLU A 96 -7.58 -3.00 9.49
CA GLU A 96 -6.56 -2.32 8.68
C GLU A 96 -6.08 -1.01 9.31
N MET A 97 -6.97 -0.18 9.87
CA MET A 97 -6.57 1.07 10.54
C MET A 97 -5.78 0.82 11.81
N LEU A 98 -6.24 -0.09 12.68
CA LEU A 98 -5.57 -0.39 13.95
C LEU A 98 -4.18 -1.01 13.72
N THR A 99 -4.09 -1.91 12.75
CA THR A 99 -2.83 -2.54 12.38
C THR A 99 -1.86 -1.56 11.73
N ALA A 100 -2.31 -0.74 10.77
CA ALA A 100 -1.48 0.32 10.19
C ALA A 100 -0.99 1.32 11.24
N LYS A 101 -1.88 1.75 12.15
CA LYS A 101 -1.55 2.64 13.27
C LYS A 101 -0.50 2.03 14.20
N SER A 102 -0.64 0.76 14.53
CA SER A 102 0.35 0.05 15.34
C SER A 102 1.74 -0.03 14.67
N MET A 103 1.78 -0.01 13.33
CA MET A 103 3.00 0.02 12.51
C MET A 103 3.53 1.44 12.25
N GLY A 104 2.92 2.47 12.85
CA GLY A 104 3.40 3.85 12.76
C GLY A 104 2.78 4.68 11.63
N ILE A 105 1.73 4.19 10.97
CA ILE A 105 0.98 4.96 9.96
C ILE A 105 -0.13 5.77 10.65
N ASP A 106 -0.24 7.05 10.33
CA ASP A 106 -1.24 7.95 10.93
C ASP A 106 -2.48 8.14 10.05
N GLY A 107 -2.43 7.70 8.80
CA GLY A 107 -3.52 7.88 7.86
C GLY A 107 -3.33 7.20 6.52
N PHE A 108 -4.41 7.18 5.73
CA PHE A 108 -4.40 6.62 4.38
C PHE A 108 -4.64 7.66 3.30
N LYS A 109 -3.93 7.50 2.18
CA LYS A 109 -4.16 8.18 0.90
C LYS A 109 -4.80 7.19 -0.05
N PHE A 110 -6.05 7.44 -0.45
CA PHE A 110 -6.78 6.60 -1.39
C PHE A 110 -6.65 7.15 -2.82
N THR A 111 -6.18 6.32 -3.75
CA THR A 111 -6.08 6.72 -5.16
C THR A 111 -7.42 6.56 -5.87
N ILE A 112 -7.94 7.66 -6.42
CA ILE A 112 -9.16 7.68 -7.22
C ILE A 112 -8.81 7.92 -8.68
N PHE A 113 -9.23 6.98 -9.53
CA PHE A 113 -9.10 7.08 -10.98
C PHE A 113 -10.18 8.01 -11.51
N VAL A 114 -9.90 9.29 -11.77
CA VAL A 114 -10.92 10.31 -12.11
C VAL A 114 -11.81 9.92 -13.30
N ASN A 115 -11.28 9.15 -14.25
CA ASN A 115 -12.03 8.63 -15.40
C ASN A 115 -12.37 7.13 -15.31
N GLY A 116 -12.23 6.54 -14.12
CA GLY A 116 -12.67 5.17 -13.87
C GLY A 116 -14.17 5.00 -14.10
N ASN A 117 -14.59 3.80 -14.49
CA ASN A 117 -16.01 3.46 -14.65
C ASN A 117 -16.76 3.72 -13.33
N LYS A 118 -17.96 4.33 -13.40
CA LYS A 118 -18.84 4.61 -12.27
C LYS A 118 -18.96 3.42 -11.31
N HIS A 119 -19.15 2.22 -11.85
CA HIS A 119 -19.29 1.02 -11.05
C HIS A 119 -18.08 0.74 -10.12
N TYR A 120 -16.86 0.92 -10.63
CA TYR A 120 -15.65 0.78 -9.84
C TYR A 120 -15.58 1.85 -8.75
N ILE A 121 -16.02 3.07 -9.07
CA ILE A 121 -16.00 4.22 -8.16
C ILE A 121 -17.02 4.06 -7.03
N ASP A 122 -18.24 3.62 -7.32
CA ASP A 122 -19.29 3.44 -6.30
C ASP A 122 -18.84 2.45 -5.21
N LYS A 123 -18.17 1.35 -5.61
CA LYS A 123 -17.56 0.39 -4.67
C LYS A 123 -16.46 1.03 -3.82
N PHE A 124 -15.57 1.80 -4.46
CA PHE A 124 -14.47 2.50 -3.76
C PHE A 124 -15.00 3.53 -2.77
N VAL A 125 -16.00 4.33 -3.16
CA VAL A 125 -16.62 5.34 -2.31
C VAL A 125 -17.25 4.68 -1.09
N LYS A 126 -18.01 3.59 -1.25
CA LYS A 126 -18.62 2.86 -0.12
C LYS A 126 -17.59 2.33 0.88
N VAL A 127 -16.46 1.80 0.40
CA VAL A 127 -15.39 1.34 1.29
C VAL A 127 -14.73 2.53 2.00
N ILE A 128 -14.44 3.62 1.28
CA ILE A 128 -13.85 4.84 1.87
C ILE A 128 -14.79 5.44 2.93
N GLU A 129 -16.07 5.61 2.63
CA GLU A 129 -17.12 6.03 3.58
C GLU A 129 -17.07 5.19 4.86
N THR A 130 -16.91 3.87 4.73
CA THR A 130 -16.85 2.96 5.88
C THR A 130 -15.60 3.19 6.73
N TYR A 131 -14.43 3.53 6.15
CA TYR A 131 -13.26 3.95 6.95
C TYR A 131 -13.56 5.19 7.79
N PHE A 132 -14.21 6.20 7.23
CA PHE A 132 -14.59 7.43 7.97
C PHE A 132 -15.58 7.14 9.09
N LYS A 133 -16.63 6.36 8.79
CA LYS A 133 -17.64 5.91 9.76
C LYS A 133 -16.97 5.19 10.93
N VAL A 134 -16.15 4.17 10.65
CA VAL A 134 -15.51 3.34 11.67
C VAL A 134 -14.48 4.15 12.48
N ALA A 135 -13.72 5.05 11.85
CA ALA A 135 -12.78 5.90 12.58
C ALA A 135 -13.50 6.79 13.60
N LYS A 136 -14.68 7.33 13.24
CA LYS A 136 -15.54 8.13 14.12
C LYS A 136 -16.16 7.27 15.23
N GLU A 137 -16.83 6.18 14.87
CA GLU A 137 -17.57 5.31 15.81
C GLU A 137 -16.66 4.60 16.82
N ARG A 138 -15.43 4.26 16.43
CA ARG A 138 -14.45 3.57 17.27
C ARG A 138 -13.34 4.48 17.81
N GLU A 139 -13.49 5.80 17.67
CA GLU A 139 -12.56 6.82 18.15
C GLU A 139 -11.09 6.59 17.71
N ILE A 140 -10.89 6.11 16.49
CA ILE A 140 -9.56 5.84 15.95
C ILE A 140 -9.00 7.16 15.39
N ASP A 141 -8.07 7.81 16.11
CA ASP A 141 -7.34 8.98 15.58
C ASP A 141 -6.49 8.56 14.36
N PHE A 142 -7.10 8.68 13.19
CA PHE A 142 -6.57 8.28 11.89
C PHE A 142 -7.05 9.27 10.85
N LYS A 143 -6.18 9.63 9.89
CA LYS A 143 -6.47 10.64 8.87
C LYS A 143 -6.65 10.04 7.48
N PHE A 144 -7.43 10.70 6.64
CA PHE A 144 -7.69 10.26 5.28
C PHE A 144 -7.50 11.40 4.28
N THR A 145 -6.96 11.08 3.12
CA THR A 145 -6.80 11.99 1.99
C THR A 145 -7.02 11.23 0.69
N LEU A 146 -7.22 11.96 -0.40
CA LEU A 146 -7.31 11.39 -1.75
C LEU A 146 -6.05 11.68 -2.56
N ASN A 147 -5.81 10.83 -3.53
CA ASN A 147 -4.90 11.06 -4.66
C ASN A 147 -5.72 10.99 -5.95
N LEU A 148 -5.98 12.14 -6.57
CA LEU A 148 -6.72 12.22 -7.82
C LEU A 148 -5.81 11.88 -8.99
N MET A 149 -6.04 10.70 -9.58
CA MET A 149 -5.26 10.22 -10.71
C MET A 149 -5.96 10.55 -12.03
N PHE A 150 -5.26 11.32 -12.85
CA PHE A 150 -5.70 11.67 -14.20
C PHE A 150 -4.93 10.83 -15.22
N TYR A 151 -5.64 10.10 -16.08
CA TYR A 151 -5.02 9.34 -17.16
C TYR A 151 -5.14 10.04 -18.50
N LYS A 152 -4.09 9.91 -19.31
CA LYS A 152 -4.09 10.34 -20.71
C LYS A 152 -5.06 9.48 -21.52
N GLN A 153 -6.24 10.03 -21.84
CA GLN A 153 -7.19 9.43 -22.77
C GLN A 153 -7.58 10.44 -23.84
N LYS A 154 -7.19 10.17 -25.09
CA LYS A 154 -7.44 11.07 -26.23
C LYS A 154 -8.93 11.33 -26.49
N SER A 155 -9.81 10.44 -26.05
CA SER A 155 -11.25 10.46 -26.32
C SER A 155 -12.09 11.22 -25.28
N VAL A 156 -11.50 11.59 -24.13
CA VAL A 156 -12.25 12.27 -23.06
C VAL A 156 -11.91 13.77 -23.06
N PRO A 157 -12.86 14.67 -23.32
CA PRO A 157 -12.62 16.11 -23.23
C PRO A 157 -12.19 16.55 -21.83
N SER A 158 -11.29 17.52 -21.75
CA SER A 158 -10.83 18.10 -20.47
C SER A 158 -11.97 18.63 -19.60
N SER A 159 -13.00 19.24 -20.22
CA SER A 159 -14.20 19.70 -19.51
C SER A 159 -14.95 18.56 -18.81
N GLN A 160 -14.97 17.37 -19.41
CA GLN A 160 -15.57 16.19 -18.80
C GLN A 160 -14.73 15.69 -17.62
N LEU A 161 -13.40 15.64 -17.75
CA LEU A 161 -12.51 15.21 -16.64
C LEU A 161 -12.68 16.09 -15.41
N LYS A 162 -12.71 17.42 -15.60
CA LYS A 162 -12.96 18.38 -14.52
C LYS A 162 -14.30 18.11 -13.85
N LYS A 163 -15.38 18.04 -14.62
CA LYS A 163 -16.73 17.80 -14.08
C LYS A 163 -16.77 16.51 -13.25
N VAL A 164 -16.22 15.43 -13.78
CA VAL A 164 -16.18 14.14 -13.06
C VAL A 164 -15.35 14.22 -11.79
N ALA A 165 -14.22 14.95 -11.78
CA ALA A 165 -13.45 15.18 -10.57
C ALA A 165 -14.25 15.95 -9.51
N THR A 166 -14.92 17.04 -9.91
CA THR A 166 -15.79 17.84 -9.03
C THR A 166 -16.93 16.99 -8.44
N ASP A 167 -17.68 16.28 -9.29
CA ASP A 167 -18.83 15.48 -8.87
C ASP A 167 -18.43 14.41 -7.83
N ARG A 168 -17.26 13.79 -8.01
CA ARG A 168 -16.75 12.77 -7.10
C ARG A 168 -16.24 13.30 -5.77
N LEU A 169 -15.63 14.48 -5.79
CA LEU A 169 -15.21 15.14 -4.55
C LEU A 169 -16.43 15.54 -3.73
N LEU A 170 -17.46 16.11 -4.39
CA LEU A 170 -18.74 16.43 -3.74
C LEU A 170 -19.36 15.18 -3.11
N GLU A 171 -19.50 14.11 -3.89
CA GLU A 171 -20.04 12.84 -3.40
C GLU A 171 -19.25 12.31 -2.20
N MET A 172 -17.92 12.34 -2.26
CA MET A 172 -17.08 11.86 -1.16
C MET A 172 -17.23 12.71 0.10
N PHE A 173 -17.27 14.04 -0.01
CA PHE A 173 -17.45 14.92 1.15
C PHE A 173 -18.85 14.77 1.77
N GLU A 174 -19.89 14.66 0.96
CA GLU A 174 -21.26 14.42 1.43
C GLU A 174 -21.38 13.06 2.13
N LYS A 175 -20.85 11.99 1.52
CA LYS A 175 -20.88 10.63 2.09
C LYS A 175 -20.06 10.49 3.36
N THR A 176 -19.01 11.28 3.51
CA THR A 176 -18.17 11.28 4.71
C THR A 176 -18.64 12.31 5.74
N ASP A 177 -19.81 12.94 5.55
CA ASP A 177 -20.38 13.95 6.45
C ASP A 177 -19.35 15.04 6.81
N HIS A 178 -18.54 15.46 5.83
CA HIS A 178 -17.52 16.49 6.01
C HIS A 178 -16.54 16.24 7.17
N SER A 179 -16.31 14.96 7.49
CA SER A 179 -15.66 14.47 8.72
C SER A 179 -14.30 15.12 9.08
N GLU A 180 -14.05 15.27 10.38
CA GLU A 180 -12.77 15.74 10.93
C GLU A 180 -11.61 14.74 10.74
N HIS A 181 -11.89 13.54 10.25
CA HIS A 181 -10.87 12.57 9.85
C HIS A 181 -10.22 12.90 8.50
N TRP A 182 -10.75 13.86 7.73
CA TRP A 182 -10.03 14.40 6.58
C TRP A 182 -8.68 14.98 7.03
N LEU A 183 -7.63 14.77 6.23
CA LEU A 183 -6.35 15.44 6.40
C LEU A 183 -6.55 16.92 6.09
N LYS A 184 -6.68 17.73 7.14
CA LYS A 184 -6.87 19.18 7.04
C LYS A 184 -5.60 19.94 7.41
N SER A 185 -5.34 21.01 6.67
CA SER A 185 -4.39 22.06 7.04
C SER A 185 -4.88 22.82 8.29
N PRO A 186 -3.99 23.52 9.02
CA PRO A 186 -4.37 24.33 10.17
C PRO A 186 -5.45 25.37 9.89
N ASP A 187 -5.54 25.86 8.66
CA ASP A 187 -6.56 26.83 8.21
C ASP A 187 -7.86 26.17 7.69
N GLY A 188 -7.98 24.85 7.86
CA GLY A 188 -9.21 24.10 7.62
C GLY A 188 -9.37 23.56 6.20
N ARG A 189 -8.39 23.75 5.29
CA ARG A 189 -8.47 23.19 3.94
C ARG A 189 -8.16 21.68 3.96
N VAL A 190 -8.99 20.87 3.31
CA VAL A 190 -8.69 19.46 3.04
C VAL A 190 -7.54 19.37 2.06
N VAL A 191 -6.50 18.63 2.42
CA VAL A 191 -5.34 18.39 1.55
C VAL A 191 -5.68 17.26 0.58
N ILE A 192 -5.49 17.48 -0.72
CA ILE A 192 -5.76 16.49 -1.77
C ILE A 192 -4.55 16.38 -2.69
N PHE A 193 -4.05 15.16 -2.88
CA PHE A 193 -2.93 14.89 -3.78
C PHE A 193 -3.41 14.67 -5.21
N THR A 194 -2.49 14.84 -6.16
CA THR A 194 -2.75 14.62 -7.58
C THR A 194 -1.72 13.67 -8.17
N LEU A 195 -2.09 12.94 -9.22
CA LEU A 195 -1.17 12.15 -10.03
C LEU A 195 -1.46 12.40 -11.50
N SER A 196 -0.41 12.78 -12.23
CA SER A 196 -0.50 13.32 -13.59
C SER A 196 -1.45 14.53 -13.73
N PRO A 197 -1.35 15.55 -12.85
CA PRO A 197 -2.23 16.73 -12.88
C PRO A 197 -2.25 17.46 -14.23
N GLU A 198 -1.18 17.37 -15.02
CA GLU A 198 -1.11 17.93 -16.37
C GLU A 198 -2.17 17.39 -17.33
N CYS A 199 -2.68 16.18 -17.09
CA CYS A 199 -3.68 15.54 -17.93
C CYS A 199 -5.08 16.18 -17.79
N ILE A 200 -5.29 17.11 -16.86
CA ILE A 200 -6.55 17.84 -16.72
C ILE A 200 -6.82 18.75 -17.94
N ILE A 201 -5.77 19.23 -18.61
CA ILE A 201 -5.86 20.04 -19.84
C ILE A 201 -5.33 19.29 -21.07
N LYS A 202 -5.85 19.64 -22.25
CA LYS A 202 -5.47 19.01 -23.53
C LYS A 202 -3.99 19.19 -23.87
N GLU A 203 -3.43 20.37 -23.63
CA GLU A 203 -2.02 20.67 -23.93
C GLU A 203 -1.08 19.82 -23.06
N GLY A 204 -1.40 19.67 -21.78
CA GLY A 204 -0.63 18.87 -20.83
C GLY A 204 -0.64 17.37 -21.19
N MET A 205 -1.70 16.86 -21.83
CA MET A 205 -1.69 15.49 -22.36
C MET A 205 -0.59 15.25 -23.41
N SER A 206 -0.08 16.29 -24.07
CA SER A 206 0.99 16.17 -25.07
C SER A 206 2.38 16.34 -24.48
N ALA A 207 2.50 16.72 -23.20
CA ALA A 207 3.79 16.87 -22.55
C ALA A 207 4.53 15.53 -22.47
N ASN A 208 5.75 15.52 -22.97
CA ASN A 208 6.64 14.36 -22.96
C ASN A 208 7.97 14.65 -22.24
N ASN A 209 8.32 15.91 -22.04
CA ASN A 209 9.50 16.37 -21.33
C ASN A 209 9.23 17.68 -20.59
N VAL A 210 10.20 18.10 -19.78
CA VAL A 210 10.11 19.34 -19.00
C VAL A 210 10.17 20.60 -19.86
N ASP A 211 10.89 20.57 -20.99
CA ASP A 211 11.06 21.73 -21.90
C ASP A 211 9.73 22.23 -22.45
N PHE A 212 8.75 21.33 -22.61
CA PHE A 212 7.38 21.69 -22.98
C PHE A 212 6.78 22.75 -22.04
N TYR A 213 7.03 22.64 -20.74
CA TYR A 213 6.57 23.61 -19.75
C TYR A 213 7.46 24.84 -19.69
N LEU A 214 8.78 24.67 -19.78
CA LEU A 214 9.73 25.79 -19.73
C LEU A 214 9.55 26.76 -20.90
N ASN A 215 9.26 26.23 -22.09
CA ASN A 215 9.02 27.04 -23.29
C ASN A 215 7.62 27.68 -23.32
N ASN A 216 6.68 27.19 -22.49
CA ASN A 216 5.34 27.76 -22.38
C ASN A 216 4.85 27.75 -20.93
N PRO A 217 5.35 28.66 -20.08
CA PRO A 217 5.01 28.70 -18.65
C PRO A 217 3.51 28.87 -18.34
N ASN A 218 2.75 29.41 -19.29
CA ASN A 218 1.30 29.56 -19.17
C ASN A 218 0.56 28.22 -19.03
N ILE A 219 1.17 27.10 -19.38
CA ILE A 219 0.57 25.76 -19.21
C ILE A 219 0.31 25.47 -17.73
N ILE A 220 1.24 25.78 -16.83
CA ILE A 220 1.06 25.52 -15.39
C ILE A 220 -0.04 26.41 -14.82
N LYS A 221 -0.10 27.67 -15.26
CA LYS A 221 -1.21 28.58 -14.93
C LYS A 221 -2.56 28.04 -15.38
N LYS A 222 -2.65 27.45 -16.58
CA LYS A 222 -3.88 26.81 -17.08
C LYS A 222 -4.27 25.60 -16.24
N ILE A 223 -3.31 24.73 -15.89
CA ILE A 223 -3.55 23.58 -15.00
C ILE A 223 -4.10 24.06 -13.66
N ALA A 224 -3.43 25.05 -13.04
CA ALA A 224 -3.87 25.64 -11.78
C ALA A 224 -5.29 26.23 -11.86
N LYS A 225 -5.63 26.88 -12.97
CA LYS A 225 -6.98 27.40 -13.19
C LYS A 225 -8.04 26.29 -13.18
N GLU A 226 -7.79 25.15 -13.82
CA GLU A 226 -8.75 24.03 -13.79
C GLU A 226 -8.93 23.47 -12.37
N PHE A 227 -7.86 23.35 -11.58
CA PHE A 227 -7.95 22.93 -10.17
C PHE A 227 -8.64 23.96 -9.28
N GLU A 228 -8.43 25.26 -9.54
CA GLU A 228 -9.14 26.33 -8.86
C GLU A 228 -10.64 26.30 -9.18
N GLU A 229 -11.00 26.04 -10.43
CA GLU A 229 -12.40 25.84 -10.81
C GLU A 229 -13.00 24.62 -10.11
N ILE A 230 -12.27 23.50 -9.94
CA ILE A 230 -12.74 22.38 -9.10
C ILE A 230 -12.96 22.85 -7.67
N ARG A 231 -11.99 23.56 -7.07
CA ARG A 231 -12.03 24.07 -5.69
C ARG A 231 -13.25 24.97 -5.45
N LEU A 232 -13.58 25.85 -6.40
CA LEU A 232 -14.71 26.77 -6.28
C LEU A 232 -16.08 26.08 -6.43
N ASN A 233 -16.11 24.89 -7.04
CA ASN A 233 -17.34 24.13 -7.26
C ASN A 233 -17.54 22.97 -6.26
N VAL A 234 -16.61 22.79 -5.31
CA VAL A 234 -16.82 21.94 -4.14
C VAL A 234 -17.16 22.80 -2.92
N ARG A 235 -17.93 22.27 -1.97
CA ARG A 235 -18.28 23.00 -0.74
C ARG A 235 -17.11 23.11 0.25
N GLU A 236 -16.19 22.16 0.17
CA GLU A 236 -15.00 22.11 1.03
C GLU A 236 -13.90 23.04 0.54
N LYS A 237 -13.16 23.63 1.49
CA LYS A 237 -11.92 24.32 1.13
C LYS A 237 -10.86 23.26 0.84
N ILE A 238 -10.22 23.29 -0.34
CA ILE A 238 -9.21 22.30 -0.74
C ILE A 238 -7.85 22.96 -0.96
N ALA A 239 -6.79 22.25 -0.54
CA ALA A 239 -5.41 22.52 -0.91
C ALA A 239 -4.87 21.36 -1.78
N PHE A 240 -4.67 21.60 -3.08
CA PHE A 240 -4.15 20.59 -4.00
C PHE A 240 -2.61 20.50 -3.93
N VAL A 241 -2.09 19.28 -3.78
CA VAL A 241 -0.66 18.97 -3.87
C VAL A 241 -0.35 18.48 -5.28
N TYR A 242 0.54 19.19 -5.99
CA TYR A 242 0.91 18.85 -7.37
C TYR A 242 1.99 17.77 -7.38
N SER A 243 1.74 16.62 -8.03
CA SER A 243 2.80 15.62 -8.23
C SER A 243 3.60 15.88 -9.50
N THR A 244 4.91 16.08 -9.37
CA THR A 244 5.82 16.32 -10.49
C THR A 244 6.55 15.04 -10.93
N SER A 245 6.63 14.86 -12.25
CA SER A 245 7.45 13.84 -12.91
C SER A 245 8.88 14.32 -13.20
N TYR A 246 9.18 15.60 -12.98
CA TYR A 246 10.47 16.23 -13.30
C TYR A 246 11.10 16.92 -12.07
N PRO A 247 11.32 16.19 -10.96
CA PRO A 247 11.81 16.79 -9.72
C PRO A 247 13.24 17.34 -9.83
N GLU A 248 14.02 16.91 -10.82
CA GLU A 248 15.36 17.45 -11.09
C GLU A 248 15.36 18.90 -11.59
N ASN A 249 14.22 19.42 -12.05
CA ASN A 249 14.13 20.75 -12.64
C ASN A 249 13.61 21.79 -11.64
N GLY A 250 14.52 22.59 -11.09
CA GLY A 250 14.18 23.62 -10.11
C GLY A 250 13.33 24.76 -10.66
N THR A 251 13.50 25.13 -11.94
CA THR A 251 12.67 26.17 -12.58
C THR A 251 11.22 25.70 -12.68
N TYR A 252 11.01 24.48 -13.16
CA TYR A 252 9.68 23.87 -13.24
C TYR A 252 9.03 23.71 -11.87
N THR A 253 9.81 23.29 -10.86
CA THR A 253 9.34 23.21 -9.48
C THR A 253 8.87 24.57 -8.95
N ASN A 254 9.61 25.64 -9.23
CA ASN A 254 9.18 27.00 -8.88
C ASN A 254 7.89 27.41 -9.60
N MET A 255 7.77 27.12 -10.89
CA MET A 255 6.55 27.39 -11.65
C MET A 255 5.33 26.69 -11.05
N ILE A 256 5.48 25.47 -10.54
CA ILE A 256 4.41 24.76 -9.83
C ILE A 256 4.06 25.50 -8.52
N LEU A 257 5.06 25.83 -7.71
CA LEU A 257 4.85 26.47 -6.40
C LEU A 257 4.35 27.92 -6.47
N ASP A 258 4.33 28.53 -7.66
CA ASP A 258 3.64 29.80 -7.91
C ASP A 258 2.12 29.68 -7.84
N TYR A 259 1.58 28.46 -7.99
CA TYR A 259 0.13 28.23 -8.05
C TYR A 259 -0.37 27.15 -7.09
N PHE A 260 0.51 26.29 -6.57
CA PHE A 260 0.16 25.20 -5.67
C PHE A 260 0.86 25.35 -4.31
N PRO A 261 0.18 25.06 -3.19
CA PRO A 261 0.72 25.17 -1.84
C PRO A 261 1.79 24.12 -1.52
N ALA A 262 1.93 23.07 -2.34
CA ALA A 262 2.96 22.06 -2.19
C ALA A 262 3.19 21.29 -3.49
N VAL A 263 4.37 20.68 -3.57
CA VAL A 263 4.76 19.74 -4.62
C VAL A 263 5.12 18.40 -3.99
N SER A 264 4.63 17.31 -4.56
CA SER A 264 5.10 15.96 -4.29
C SER A 264 5.83 15.40 -5.50
N THR A 265 6.59 14.33 -5.31
CA THR A 265 7.33 13.66 -6.38
C THR A 265 6.79 12.25 -6.57
N ILE A 266 6.98 11.66 -7.74
CA ILE A 266 6.74 10.20 -7.86
C ILE A 266 7.76 9.44 -7.00
N THR A 267 7.31 8.34 -6.39
CA THR A 267 8.08 7.59 -5.39
C THR A 267 9.45 7.13 -5.89
N TYR A 268 9.54 6.69 -7.15
CA TYR A 268 10.79 6.22 -7.76
C TYR A 268 11.86 7.30 -7.86
N SER A 269 11.47 8.56 -8.10
CA SER A 269 12.42 9.66 -8.15
C SER A 269 13.10 9.88 -6.80
N GLN A 270 12.43 9.59 -5.68
CA GLN A 270 13.03 9.72 -4.35
C GLN A 270 14.10 8.67 -4.07
N ALA A 271 13.91 7.45 -4.60
CA ALA A 271 14.86 6.36 -4.48
C ALA A 271 16.11 6.56 -5.36
N TYR A 272 15.95 7.16 -6.55
CA TYR A 272 16.96 7.11 -7.60
C TYR A 272 17.52 8.47 -8.05
N ASN A 273 16.87 9.60 -7.70
CA ASN A 273 17.30 10.91 -8.19
C ASN A 273 18.08 11.66 -7.10
N GLU A 274 19.39 11.85 -7.32
CA GLU A 274 20.25 12.63 -6.43
C GLU A 274 19.80 14.11 -6.31
N ARG A 275 19.02 14.61 -7.27
CA ARG A 275 18.60 16.02 -7.34
C ARG A 275 17.33 16.34 -6.55
N ILE A 276 16.79 15.38 -5.78
CA ILE A 276 15.70 15.66 -4.84
C ILE A 276 16.04 16.78 -3.85
N GLU A 277 17.32 16.93 -3.50
CA GLU A 277 17.78 18.01 -2.62
C GLU A 277 17.36 19.38 -3.15
N ARG A 278 17.33 19.57 -4.49
CA ARG A 278 16.92 20.84 -5.07
C ARG A 278 15.44 21.13 -4.82
N VAL A 279 14.57 20.12 -4.86
CA VAL A 279 13.15 20.28 -4.52
C VAL A 279 13.00 20.69 -3.05
N ARG A 280 13.75 20.03 -2.15
CA ARG A 280 13.76 20.36 -0.71
C ARG A 280 14.22 21.78 -0.45
N GLU A 281 15.31 22.21 -1.08
CA GLU A 281 15.83 23.58 -0.98
C GLU A 281 14.80 24.61 -1.42
N ILE A 282 14.18 24.41 -2.59
CA ILE A 282 13.14 25.32 -3.10
C ILE A 282 11.95 25.36 -2.14
N CYS A 283 11.52 24.21 -1.62
CA CYS A 283 10.44 24.16 -0.64
C CYS A 283 10.82 24.98 0.61
N LYS A 284 12.03 24.81 1.13
CA LYS A 284 12.53 25.58 2.27
C LYS A 284 12.62 27.09 1.98
N GLU A 285 13.19 27.48 0.84
CA GLU A 285 13.31 28.87 0.39
C GLU A 285 11.94 29.56 0.28
N ARG A 286 10.91 28.81 -0.13
CA ARG A 286 9.54 29.32 -0.28
C ARG A 286 8.65 29.09 0.93
N ASN A 287 9.18 28.60 2.06
CA ASN A 287 8.40 28.22 3.23
C ASN A 287 7.22 27.28 2.87
N ARG A 288 7.52 26.23 2.10
CA ARG A 288 6.59 25.19 1.64
C ARG A 288 6.97 23.85 2.28
N PRO A 289 6.00 22.96 2.51
CA PRO A 289 6.28 21.65 3.09
C PRO A 289 7.07 20.79 2.10
N PHE A 290 8.10 20.10 2.60
CA PHE A 290 8.76 19.04 1.84
C PHE A 290 8.13 17.70 2.18
N ILE A 291 7.73 16.94 1.14
CA ILE A 291 7.08 15.64 1.28
C ILE A 291 8.06 14.55 0.86
N GLN A 292 8.40 13.66 1.80
CA GLN A 292 9.29 12.54 1.54
C GLN A 292 8.48 11.31 1.15
N GLU A 293 8.60 10.86 -0.11
CA GLU A 293 8.06 9.55 -0.49
C GLU A 293 9.03 8.43 -0.08
N VAL A 294 8.49 7.34 0.43
CA VAL A 294 9.25 6.15 0.87
C VAL A 294 8.59 4.88 0.32
N MET A 295 9.40 3.87 -0.02
CA MET A 295 8.93 2.55 -0.49
C MET A 295 9.83 1.43 -0.01
N ALA A 296 9.24 0.27 0.28
CA ALA A 296 9.93 -0.88 0.87
C ALA A 296 10.60 -1.78 -0.18
N ASP A 297 9.79 -2.37 -1.06
CA ASP A 297 10.20 -3.30 -2.11
C ASP A 297 9.30 -3.09 -3.36
N HIS A 298 9.56 -3.83 -4.45
CA HIS A 298 8.67 -3.86 -5.61
C HIS A 298 8.88 -5.10 -6.45
N LEU A 299 7.80 -5.87 -6.58
CA LEU A 299 7.65 -6.90 -7.59
C LEU A 299 6.27 -6.74 -8.22
N GLY A 300 6.25 -6.24 -9.46
CA GLY A 300 5.04 -6.07 -10.22
C GLY A 300 4.40 -7.40 -10.58
N THR A 301 3.07 -7.45 -10.56
CA THR A 301 2.32 -8.66 -10.91
C THR A 301 1.97 -8.80 -12.39
N GLN A 302 2.16 -7.74 -13.17
CA GLN A 302 1.76 -7.71 -14.58
C GLN A 302 2.75 -8.53 -15.42
N LEU A 303 2.26 -9.54 -16.13
CA LEU A 303 3.08 -10.26 -17.12
C LEU A 303 3.29 -9.42 -18.37
N PHE A 304 4.48 -9.51 -18.94
CA PHE A 304 4.87 -8.92 -20.21
C PHE A 304 5.37 -10.02 -21.15
N SER A 305 5.11 -9.86 -22.44
CA SER A 305 5.64 -10.78 -23.45
C SER A 305 7.10 -10.44 -23.75
N LYS A 306 8.00 -11.43 -23.68
CA LYS A 306 9.42 -11.24 -24.04
C LYS A 306 9.58 -10.80 -25.49
N GLN A 307 8.78 -11.35 -26.40
CA GLN A 307 8.81 -11.03 -27.83
C GLN A 307 8.43 -9.58 -28.13
N THR A 308 7.37 -9.06 -27.51
CA THR A 308 6.82 -7.73 -27.87
C THR A 308 7.13 -6.62 -26.87
N GLY A 309 7.60 -6.96 -25.68
CA GLY A 309 7.77 -6.02 -24.57
C GLY A 309 6.48 -5.40 -24.03
N LYS A 310 5.30 -5.91 -24.42
CA LYS A 310 3.98 -5.33 -24.06
C LYS A 310 3.35 -6.10 -22.91
N SER A 311 2.63 -5.39 -22.05
CA SER A 311 1.84 -5.98 -20.97
C SER A 311 0.73 -6.88 -21.53
N ILE A 312 0.54 -8.04 -20.89
CA ILE A 312 -0.46 -9.03 -21.27
C ILE A 312 -1.76 -8.77 -20.51
N LYS A 313 -2.81 -8.34 -21.22
CA LYS A 313 -4.11 -8.07 -20.58
C LYS A 313 -4.65 -9.33 -19.89
N SER A 314 -5.03 -9.19 -18.63
CA SER A 314 -5.58 -10.30 -17.83
C SER A 314 -6.77 -10.98 -18.52
N ASN A 315 -6.82 -12.30 -18.46
CA ASN A 315 -7.87 -13.15 -19.06
C ASN A 315 -8.06 -13.01 -20.59
N SER A 316 -7.19 -12.30 -21.30
CA SER A 316 -7.21 -12.25 -22.78
C SER A 316 -6.85 -13.60 -23.40
N GLN A 317 -7.20 -13.81 -24.67
CA GLN A 317 -6.83 -15.03 -25.40
C GLN A 317 -5.31 -15.28 -25.34
N LYS A 318 -4.52 -14.23 -25.62
CA LYS A 318 -3.06 -14.25 -25.48
C LYS A 318 -2.61 -14.71 -24.08
N ALA A 319 -3.31 -14.30 -23.03
CA ALA A 319 -2.97 -14.68 -21.66
C ALA A 319 -3.27 -16.15 -21.31
N LYS A 320 -4.11 -16.83 -22.12
CA LYS A 320 -4.42 -18.27 -21.99
C LYS A 320 -3.48 -19.15 -22.80
N GLU A 321 -2.85 -18.60 -23.84
CA GLU A 321 -2.03 -19.33 -24.81
C GLU A 321 -0.53 -19.18 -24.57
N ILE A 322 -0.09 -18.04 -24.04
CA ILE A 322 1.35 -17.76 -23.88
C ILE A 322 1.97 -18.61 -22.78
N SER A 323 3.10 -19.25 -23.09
CA SER A 323 3.91 -19.99 -22.11
C SER A 323 4.51 -19.04 -21.08
N HIS A 324 4.64 -19.50 -19.84
CA HIS A 324 5.31 -18.75 -18.78
C HIS A 324 6.79 -18.45 -19.14
N GLU A 325 7.45 -19.36 -19.87
CA GLU A 325 8.82 -19.21 -20.36
C GLU A 325 9.00 -18.00 -21.31
N ASP A 326 7.94 -17.60 -22.01
CA ASP A 326 7.91 -16.46 -22.94
C ASP A 326 7.49 -15.15 -22.27
N THR A 327 7.40 -15.16 -20.94
CA THR A 327 6.94 -14.00 -20.16
C THR A 327 7.96 -13.54 -19.12
N TYR A 328 7.84 -12.26 -18.75
CA TYR A 328 8.58 -11.67 -17.65
C TYR A 328 7.69 -10.76 -16.82
N VAL A 329 8.11 -10.49 -15.59
CA VAL A 329 7.57 -9.42 -14.74
C VAL A 329 8.61 -8.35 -14.52
N LEU A 330 8.14 -7.17 -14.12
CA LEU A 330 9.01 -6.08 -13.70
C LEU A 330 9.20 -6.11 -12.18
N GLY A 331 10.44 -5.99 -11.71
CA GLY A 331 10.81 -5.87 -10.30
C GLY A 331 11.79 -4.73 -10.08
N GLN A 332 12.12 -4.42 -8.83
CA GLN A 332 13.17 -3.46 -8.51
C GLN A 332 14.52 -4.11 -8.23
N ASN A 333 15.56 -3.29 -8.32
CA ASN A 333 16.96 -3.58 -7.96
C ASN A 333 17.35 -2.97 -6.61
N PHE A 334 16.47 -3.05 -5.63
CA PHE A 334 16.78 -2.60 -4.27
C PHE A 334 17.64 -3.62 -3.53
N LYS A 335 18.62 -3.10 -2.78
CA LYS A 335 19.45 -3.90 -1.88
C LYS A 335 18.68 -4.22 -0.60
N LEU A 336 17.86 -5.27 -0.63
CA LEU A 336 17.07 -5.74 0.51
C LEU A 336 16.32 -4.57 1.16
N THR A 337 16.43 -4.37 2.48
CA THR A 337 15.74 -3.25 3.14
C THR A 337 16.53 -1.94 3.15
N SER A 338 17.73 -1.90 2.54
CA SER A 338 18.62 -0.73 2.55
C SER A 338 17.98 0.50 1.93
N THR A 339 17.39 0.36 0.74
CA THR A 339 16.76 1.52 0.08
C THR A 339 15.64 2.12 0.93
N TYR A 340 14.84 1.27 1.58
CA TYR A 340 13.77 1.73 2.47
C TYR A 340 14.31 2.51 3.66
N ARG A 341 15.36 1.98 4.32
CA ARG A 341 16.03 2.67 5.43
C ARG A 341 16.68 3.97 4.99
N ASP A 342 17.31 4.01 3.83
CA ASP A 342 17.96 5.22 3.30
C ASP A 342 16.91 6.31 3.03
N LEU A 343 15.76 5.95 2.48
CA LEU A 343 14.63 6.86 2.26
C LEU A 343 14.04 7.38 3.57
N LEU A 344 13.92 6.51 4.59
CA LEU A 344 13.46 6.90 5.92
C LEU A 344 14.48 7.78 6.66
N SER A 345 15.79 7.48 6.56
CA SER A 345 16.87 8.31 7.12
C SER A 345 16.84 9.70 6.49
N LYS A 346 16.70 9.76 5.15
CA LYS A 346 16.52 11.03 4.43
C LYS A 346 15.29 11.79 4.89
N ALA A 347 14.19 11.13 5.24
CA ALA A 347 13.02 11.80 5.82
C ALA A 347 13.37 12.56 7.11
N VAL A 348 14.17 11.93 7.99
CA VAL A 348 14.66 12.51 9.24
C VAL A 348 15.63 13.66 8.95
N GLU A 349 16.67 13.41 8.15
CA GLU A 349 17.72 14.37 7.83
C GLU A 349 17.19 15.65 7.15
N ARG A 350 16.20 15.47 6.26
CA ARG A 350 15.58 16.56 5.50
C ARG A 350 14.50 17.29 6.29
N ASP A 351 14.20 16.84 7.50
CA ASP A 351 13.09 17.31 8.32
C ASP A 351 11.79 17.39 7.52
N ALA A 352 11.43 16.28 6.85
CA ALA A 352 10.24 16.25 6.02
C ALA A 352 9.01 16.70 6.83
N SER A 353 8.07 17.39 6.19
CA SER A 353 6.80 17.79 6.83
C SER A 353 5.79 16.64 6.82
N LEU A 354 5.94 15.72 5.87
CA LEU A 354 5.11 14.53 5.70
C LEU A 354 5.95 13.39 5.14
N ILE A 355 5.77 12.18 5.67
CA ILE A 355 6.24 10.95 5.05
C ILE A 355 5.08 10.31 4.31
N MET A 356 5.23 10.12 3.01
CA MET A 356 4.27 9.43 2.16
C MET A 356 4.79 8.04 1.83
N LEU A 357 4.10 7.01 2.31
CA LEU A 357 4.51 5.62 2.14
C LEU A 357 3.76 4.99 0.96
N SER A 358 4.50 4.54 -0.04
CA SER A 358 4.01 3.67 -1.12
C SER A 358 4.49 2.24 -0.82
N SER A 359 3.74 1.43 -0.06
CA SER A 359 2.31 1.54 0.28
C SER A 359 1.95 0.75 1.54
N TRP A 360 0.72 0.87 2.04
CA TRP A 360 0.20 -0.05 3.07
C TRP A 360 -0.11 -1.43 2.49
N ASN A 361 -1.08 -1.54 1.57
CA ASN A 361 -1.64 -2.82 1.11
C ASN A 361 -1.68 -2.98 -0.42
N LYS A 362 -0.87 -2.23 -1.20
CA LYS A 362 -0.83 -2.37 -2.67
C LYS A 362 -0.06 -3.62 -3.09
N TYR A 363 -0.65 -4.78 -2.84
CA TYR A 363 0.00 -6.07 -3.05
C TYR A 363 0.40 -6.32 -4.52
N SER A 364 -0.42 -5.85 -5.47
CA SER A 364 -0.14 -6.01 -6.92
C SER A 364 1.12 -5.31 -7.44
N SER A 365 1.71 -4.39 -6.67
CA SER A 365 3.03 -3.79 -6.94
C SER A 365 4.14 -4.34 -6.04
N GLY A 366 3.86 -5.26 -5.13
CA GLY A 366 4.88 -5.81 -4.21
C GLY A 366 5.54 -4.75 -3.32
N SER A 367 4.88 -3.61 -3.11
CA SER A 367 5.43 -2.44 -2.39
C SER A 367 4.73 -2.17 -1.06
N HIS A 368 3.95 -3.13 -0.59
CA HIS A 368 3.20 -3.02 0.66
C HIS A 368 4.12 -3.22 1.85
N ILE A 369 3.74 -2.68 3.01
CA ILE A 369 4.34 -3.04 4.29
C ILE A 369 3.34 -3.71 5.23
N SER A 370 2.06 -3.77 4.84
CA SER A 370 1.04 -4.59 5.51
C SER A 370 1.58 -6.01 5.66
N PRO A 371 1.51 -6.62 6.85
CA PRO A 371 2.15 -7.91 7.10
C PRO A 371 1.73 -8.99 6.11
N GLU A 372 2.74 -9.60 5.50
CA GLU A 372 2.60 -10.75 4.62
C GLU A 372 3.72 -11.78 4.91
N VAL A 373 3.57 -12.99 4.40
CA VAL A 373 4.46 -14.13 4.65
C VAL A 373 5.97 -13.93 4.44
N HIS A 374 6.45 -13.17 3.44
CA HIS A 374 7.88 -12.94 3.21
C HIS A 374 8.51 -12.02 4.24
N HIS A 375 7.91 -10.87 4.55
CA HIS A 375 8.54 -9.81 5.33
C HIS A 375 7.94 -9.56 6.71
N GLY A 376 6.81 -10.20 7.02
CA GLY A 376 6.11 -10.08 8.29
C GLY A 376 5.98 -8.63 8.73
N PHE A 377 6.53 -8.31 9.91
CA PHE A 377 6.42 -6.98 10.52
C PHE A 377 7.69 -6.13 10.35
N SER A 378 8.71 -6.64 9.66
CA SER A 378 10.03 -6.02 9.62
C SER A 378 10.03 -4.59 9.10
N TYR A 379 9.29 -4.32 8.01
CA TYR A 379 9.16 -2.97 7.46
C TYR A 379 8.41 -2.01 8.40
N GLY A 380 7.35 -2.46 9.07
CA GLY A 380 6.64 -1.65 10.08
C GLY A 380 7.51 -1.33 11.30
N ILE A 381 8.35 -2.27 11.74
CA ILE A 381 9.32 -2.03 12.82
C ILE A 381 10.33 -0.96 12.42
N LEU A 382 10.89 -1.05 11.20
CA LEU A 382 11.81 -0.04 10.67
C LEU A 382 11.13 1.33 10.54
N LEU A 383 9.90 1.39 10.02
CA LEU A 383 9.13 2.63 9.93
C LEU A 383 8.99 3.31 11.30
N LYS A 384 8.59 2.57 12.34
CA LYS A 384 8.46 3.12 13.69
C LYS A 384 9.79 3.64 14.22
N TYR A 385 10.88 2.89 14.05
CA TYR A 385 12.21 3.32 14.48
C TYR A 385 12.59 4.70 13.89
N TYR A 386 12.42 4.87 12.57
CA TYR A 386 12.72 6.15 11.92
C TYR A 386 11.69 7.24 12.20
N LYS A 387 10.42 6.88 12.43
CA LYS A 387 9.39 7.84 12.86
C LYS A 387 9.70 8.41 14.24
N ASP A 388 10.13 7.58 15.18
CA ASP A 388 10.53 8.01 16.51
C ASP A 388 11.76 8.95 16.42
N LEU A 389 12.75 8.63 15.57
CA LEU A 389 13.86 9.55 15.27
C LEU A 389 13.38 10.88 14.67
N TRP A 390 12.46 10.83 13.71
CA TRP A 390 11.89 12.02 13.06
C TRP A 390 11.12 12.94 14.03
N TYR A 391 10.58 12.37 15.10
CA TYR A 391 9.94 13.08 16.21
C TYR A 391 10.92 13.49 17.32
N ASN A 392 12.22 13.26 17.16
CA ASN A 392 13.24 13.48 18.18
C ASN A 392 12.96 12.69 19.48
N GLN A 393 12.38 11.50 19.35
CA GLN A 393 12.11 10.58 20.45
C GLN A 393 13.17 9.48 20.50
N ASN A 394 13.28 8.77 21.62
CA ASN A 394 14.17 7.61 21.71
C ASN A 394 13.54 6.42 20.97
N PRO A 395 14.13 5.93 19.87
CA PRO A 395 13.55 4.84 19.08
C PRO A 395 13.84 3.45 19.67
N VAL A 396 14.67 3.35 20.73
CA VAL A 396 15.13 2.08 21.30
C VAL A 396 14.37 1.73 22.58
N ASN A 397 13.14 1.24 22.42
CA ASN A 397 12.33 0.75 23.54
C ASN A 397 12.60 -0.73 23.87
N ASN A 398 12.84 -1.54 22.84
CA ASN A 398 13.13 -2.98 22.94
C ASN A 398 14.34 -3.32 22.08
N GLU A 399 15.09 -4.36 22.45
CA GLU A 399 16.14 -4.91 21.59
C GLU A 399 15.51 -5.81 20.53
N ILE A 400 15.87 -5.61 19.26
CA ILE A 400 15.27 -6.30 18.13
C ILE A 400 16.38 -6.76 17.20
N ALA A 401 16.29 -7.99 16.69
CA ALA A 401 17.05 -8.42 15.53
C ALA A 401 16.09 -8.65 14.35
N ILE A 402 16.48 -8.18 13.17
CA ILE A 402 15.82 -8.40 11.89
C ILE A 402 16.85 -9.03 10.95
N VAL A 403 16.42 -9.98 10.12
CA VAL A 403 17.25 -10.54 9.05
C VAL A 403 16.51 -10.50 7.73
N SER A 404 17.18 -10.04 6.68
CA SER A 404 16.60 -9.90 5.34
C SER A 404 17.49 -10.52 4.28
N PHE A 405 16.89 -11.20 3.29
CA PHE A 405 17.61 -11.89 2.21
C PHE A 405 16.68 -12.19 1.02
N LYS A 406 17.26 -12.44 -0.16
CA LYS A 406 16.57 -13.11 -1.26
C LYS A 406 16.70 -14.63 -1.09
N GLN A 407 15.65 -15.38 -1.42
CA GLN A 407 15.62 -16.84 -1.22
C GLN A 407 16.72 -17.58 -2.00
N TYR A 408 17.20 -17.00 -3.09
CA TYR A 408 18.22 -17.56 -3.95
C TYR A 408 19.02 -16.43 -4.60
N SER A 409 20.21 -16.76 -5.12
CA SER A 409 21.08 -15.77 -5.76
C SER A 409 20.52 -15.28 -7.10
N ILE A 410 20.99 -14.12 -7.56
CA ILE A 410 20.56 -13.54 -8.84
C ILE A 410 20.77 -14.50 -10.03
N ASN A 411 21.84 -15.29 -9.99
CA ASN A 411 22.16 -16.28 -11.03
C ASN A 411 21.10 -17.39 -11.14
N GLN A 412 20.28 -17.57 -10.10
CA GLN A 412 19.27 -18.62 -10.03
C GLN A 412 17.86 -18.12 -10.39
N MET A 413 17.71 -16.81 -10.64
CA MET A 413 16.42 -16.17 -10.87
C MET A 413 15.66 -16.68 -12.10
N GLY A 414 16.38 -17.11 -13.15
CA GLY A 414 15.77 -17.66 -14.36
C GLY A 414 15.24 -19.08 -14.24
N TYR A 415 15.67 -19.86 -13.23
CA TYR A 415 15.30 -21.27 -13.09
C TYR A 415 13.89 -21.48 -12.52
N GLY A 416 13.28 -20.45 -11.93
CA GLY A 416 11.94 -20.50 -11.34
C GLY A 416 10.77 -20.30 -12.34
N GLY A 417 11.05 -20.31 -13.65
CA GLY A 417 10.05 -20.27 -14.72
C GLY A 417 9.68 -18.88 -15.25
N ILE A 418 9.54 -17.87 -14.39
CA ILE A 418 9.25 -16.48 -14.84
C ILE A 418 10.52 -15.64 -14.75
N GLU A 419 10.84 -14.88 -15.78
CA GLU A 419 11.95 -13.91 -15.72
C GLU A 419 11.54 -12.64 -14.96
N VAL A 420 12.43 -12.09 -14.12
CA VAL A 420 12.26 -10.77 -13.50
C VAL A 420 13.22 -9.81 -14.17
N ARG A 421 12.69 -8.70 -14.68
CA ARG A 421 13.48 -7.61 -15.26
C ARG A 421 13.41 -6.38 -14.36
N PRO A 422 14.53 -5.64 -14.20
CA PRO A 422 14.51 -4.40 -13.46
C PRO A 422 13.60 -3.37 -14.15
N THR A 423 12.78 -2.68 -13.35
CA THR A 423 11.96 -1.53 -13.79
C THR A 423 12.82 -0.37 -14.27
N ILE A 424 13.97 -0.16 -13.63
CA ILE A 424 14.98 0.86 -13.95
C ILE A 424 16.36 0.25 -13.66
N GLU A 425 17.28 0.30 -14.63
CA GLU A 425 18.68 -0.09 -14.42
C GLU A 425 19.42 1.02 -13.67
N PHE A 426 19.69 0.82 -12.38
CA PHE A 426 20.35 1.82 -11.52
C PHE A 426 21.41 1.19 -10.63
N LYS A 427 21.06 0.12 -9.89
CA LYS A 427 21.99 -0.69 -9.13
C LYS A 427 22.13 -2.10 -9.70
N PRO A 428 23.34 -2.70 -9.63
CA PRO A 428 23.53 -4.11 -9.91
C PRO A 428 22.69 -4.98 -8.97
N LEU A 429 21.88 -5.89 -9.53
CA LEU A 429 21.07 -6.83 -8.73
C LEU A 429 21.93 -7.72 -7.81
N ILE A 430 23.20 -7.92 -8.16
CA ILE A 430 24.19 -8.70 -7.38
C ILE A 430 24.37 -8.15 -5.96
N GLU A 431 24.08 -6.88 -5.70
CA GLU A 431 24.14 -6.34 -4.33
C GLU A 431 23.12 -7.00 -3.38
N SER A 432 22.08 -7.65 -3.93
CA SER A 432 21.08 -8.39 -3.17
C SER A 432 21.51 -9.80 -2.78
N ASP A 433 22.65 -10.31 -3.30
CA ASP A 433 23.20 -11.63 -2.96
C ASP A 433 23.93 -11.58 -1.60
N SER A 434 23.20 -11.19 -0.56
CA SER A 434 23.69 -11.13 0.80
C SER A 434 22.59 -11.44 1.80
N ILE A 435 23.01 -11.72 3.03
CA ILE A 435 22.13 -11.75 4.20
C ILE A 435 22.37 -10.43 4.94
N GLU A 436 21.34 -9.59 5.03
CA GLU A 436 21.33 -8.37 5.82
C GLU A 436 20.87 -8.67 7.23
N VAL A 437 21.70 -8.35 8.23
CA VAL A 437 21.38 -8.48 9.65
C VAL A 437 21.27 -7.09 10.25
N ILE A 438 20.09 -6.73 10.73
CA ILE A 438 19.82 -5.46 11.38
C ILE A 438 19.58 -5.73 12.87
N SER A 439 20.17 -4.91 13.72
CA SER A 439 19.92 -4.98 15.16
C SER A 439 19.64 -3.60 15.72
N ILE A 440 18.61 -3.48 16.56
CA ILE A 440 18.28 -2.29 17.33
C ILE A 440 18.62 -2.64 18.78
N LEU A 441 19.64 -2.00 19.35
CA LEU A 441 20.24 -2.40 20.62
C LEU A 441 20.17 -1.28 21.66
N LYS A 442 19.94 -1.64 22.92
CA LYS A 442 20.00 -0.70 24.06
C LYS A 442 21.44 -0.40 24.46
N GLU A 443 22.30 -1.39 24.33
CA GLU A 443 23.71 -1.32 24.68
C GLU A 443 24.54 -2.14 23.68
N PRO A 444 25.85 -1.84 23.55
CA PRO A 444 26.71 -2.57 22.62
C PRO A 444 26.67 -4.10 22.80
N ALA A 445 26.71 -4.83 21.68
CA ALA A 445 26.68 -6.29 21.64
C ALA A 445 27.39 -6.85 20.40
N ASP A 446 27.82 -8.10 20.47
CA ASP A 446 28.47 -8.83 19.39
C ASP A 446 27.41 -9.51 18.51
N ILE A 447 27.47 -9.31 17.20
CA ILE A 447 26.46 -9.79 16.25
C ILE A 447 27.02 -10.95 15.44
N TYR A 448 26.25 -12.02 15.33
CA TYR A 448 26.61 -13.24 14.62
C TYR A 448 25.52 -13.65 13.62
N CYS A 449 25.94 -14.20 12.49
CA CYS A 449 25.07 -14.83 11.50
C CYS A 449 25.65 -16.17 11.07
N ASN A 450 24.84 -17.23 11.11
CA ASN A 450 25.23 -18.60 10.79
C ASN A 450 26.51 -19.04 11.53
N GLY A 451 26.63 -18.63 12.79
CA GLY A 451 27.79 -18.93 13.65
C GLY A 451 29.02 -18.03 13.43
N HIS A 452 29.05 -17.20 12.38
CA HIS A 452 30.15 -16.29 12.10
C HIS A 452 29.95 -14.93 12.77
N TYR A 453 31.02 -14.37 13.35
CA TYR A 453 31.02 -13.03 13.92
C TYR A 453 31.01 -11.98 12.81
N LEU A 454 30.04 -11.06 12.84
CA LEU A 454 29.89 -9.98 11.87
C LEU A 454 30.44 -8.64 12.35
N GLY A 455 30.63 -8.48 13.66
CA GLY A 455 31.11 -7.24 14.27
C GLY A 455 30.36 -6.87 15.55
N LYS A 456 30.80 -5.78 16.16
CA LYS A 456 30.20 -5.20 17.38
C LYS A 456 29.21 -4.12 16.99
N GLY A 457 27.95 -4.28 17.37
CA GLY A 457 26.92 -3.26 17.28
C GLY A 457 27.01 -2.27 18.45
N LYS A 458 26.69 -1.01 18.21
CA LYS A 458 26.52 0.05 19.22
C LYS A 458 25.06 0.10 19.69
N ALA A 459 24.76 0.93 20.70
CA ALA A 459 23.38 1.29 20.98
C ALA A 459 22.74 2.00 19.76
N GLY A 460 21.45 1.74 19.51
CA GLY A 460 20.75 2.17 18.30
C GLY A 460 20.68 1.09 17.22
N LEU A 461 20.37 1.51 16.00
CA LEU A 461 20.30 0.63 14.82
C LEU A 461 21.70 0.37 14.25
N ASN A 462 21.99 -0.91 13.98
CA ASN A 462 23.21 -1.39 13.35
C ASN A 462 22.85 -2.30 12.18
N VAL A 463 23.65 -2.27 11.12
CA VAL A 463 23.47 -3.11 9.94
C VAL A 463 24.78 -3.83 9.64
N HIS A 464 24.71 -5.14 9.48
CA HIS A 464 25.82 -5.98 9.06
C HIS A 464 25.37 -6.86 7.89
N TYR A 465 26.34 -7.29 7.08
CA TYR A 465 26.08 -8.19 5.95
C TYR A 465 26.90 -9.46 6.10
N ALA A 466 26.28 -10.59 5.78
CA ALA A 466 26.95 -11.87 5.59
C ALA A 466 26.77 -12.35 4.14
N PRO A 467 27.66 -13.21 3.62
CA PRO A 467 27.46 -13.85 2.33
C PRO A 467 26.16 -14.65 2.29
N LEU A 468 25.46 -14.64 1.15
CA LEU A 468 24.32 -15.52 0.92
C LEU A 468 24.79 -16.98 0.94
N LYS A 469 24.18 -17.83 1.78
CA LYS A 469 24.51 -19.25 1.92
C LYS A 469 23.23 -20.08 2.02
N THR A 470 23.19 -21.20 1.32
CA THR A 470 22.10 -22.18 1.36
C THR A 470 21.81 -22.65 2.79
N GLY A 471 20.52 -22.81 3.11
CA GLY A 471 20.01 -23.27 4.40
C GLY A 471 19.26 -22.20 5.19
N GLU A 472 18.88 -22.54 6.43
CA GLU A 472 18.27 -21.61 7.38
C GLU A 472 19.25 -20.49 7.78
N VAL A 473 18.74 -19.29 7.99
CA VAL A 473 19.54 -18.18 8.50
C VAL A 473 19.36 -18.07 10.02
N LYS A 474 20.49 -18.06 10.74
CA LYS A 474 20.54 -18.06 12.22
C LYS A 474 21.27 -16.82 12.70
N VAL A 475 20.54 -15.91 13.32
CA VAL A 475 21.11 -14.68 13.91
C VAL A 475 21.19 -14.82 15.43
N GLN A 476 22.34 -14.43 15.99
CA GLN A 476 22.54 -14.33 17.43
C GLN A 476 23.17 -12.98 17.77
N VAL A 477 22.59 -12.28 18.73
CA VAL A 477 23.22 -11.11 19.35
C VAL A 477 23.69 -11.53 20.74
N LYS A 478 24.96 -11.26 21.07
CA LYS A 478 25.60 -11.71 22.31
C LYS A 478 26.16 -10.53 23.11
N ARG A 479 25.93 -10.53 24.41
CA ARG A 479 26.56 -9.61 25.37
C ARG A 479 27.27 -10.41 26.43
N LYS A 480 28.57 -10.19 26.63
CA LYS A 480 29.40 -10.96 27.58
C LYS A 480 29.24 -12.49 27.39
N LYS A 481 29.26 -12.95 26.13
CA LYS A 481 29.03 -14.34 25.69
C LYS A 481 27.59 -14.90 25.86
N ALA A 482 26.71 -14.23 26.59
CA ALA A 482 25.30 -14.62 26.70
C ALA A 482 24.50 -14.17 25.46
N VAL A 483 23.63 -15.03 24.93
CA VAL A 483 22.74 -14.69 23.81
C VAL A 483 21.57 -13.85 24.34
N VAL A 484 21.46 -12.61 23.87
CA VAL A 484 20.37 -11.69 24.25
C VAL A 484 19.24 -11.66 23.22
N LEU A 485 19.55 -11.91 21.95
CA LEU A 485 18.56 -12.07 20.88
C LEU A 485 18.91 -13.30 20.04
N ARG A 486 17.89 -14.06 19.65
CA ARG A 486 17.99 -15.22 18.76
C ARG A 486 16.89 -15.15 17.73
N LEU A 487 17.25 -15.36 16.47
CA LEU A 487 16.31 -15.44 15.35
C LEU A 487 16.74 -16.58 14.42
N ILE A 488 15.78 -17.39 13.99
CA ILE A 488 15.94 -18.46 13.00
C ILE A 488 14.83 -18.27 11.98
N THR A 489 15.18 -18.32 10.68
CA THR A 489 14.21 -18.07 9.60
C THR A 489 13.45 -19.33 9.23
N GLU A 490 12.15 -19.20 8.93
CA GLU A 490 11.31 -20.31 8.46
C GLU A 490 11.59 -20.61 6.97
N LYS A 491 11.84 -19.57 6.17
CA LYS A 491 12.32 -19.72 4.79
C LYS A 491 13.82 -19.99 4.77
N GLU A 492 14.19 -21.01 4.01
CA GLU A 492 15.57 -21.36 3.72
C GLU A 492 16.05 -20.66 2.45
N ILE A 493 17.34 -20.33 2.41
CA ILE A 493 18.03 -19.98 1.16
C ILE A 493 18.27 -21.28 0.38
N ILE A 494 17.95 -21.30 -0.90
CA ILE A 494 18.08 -22.48 -1.76
C ILE A 494 18.91 -22.19 -3.01
N GLU A 495 19.50 -23.23 -3.58
CA GLU A 495 20.29 -23.11 -4.81
C GLU A 495 19.44 -23.09 -6.08
N SER A 496 18.28 -23.75 -6.08
CA SER A 496 17.45 -23.86 -7.28
C SER A 496 15.98 -23.65 -6.93
N PRO A 497 15.41 -22.46 -7.21
CA PRO A 497 14.01 -22.21 -6.97
C PRO A 497 13.11 -23.04 -7.88
N ARG A 498 12.03 -23.58 -7.31
CA ARG A 498 10.96 -24.22 -8.09
C ARG A 498 10.09 -23.21 -8.82
N ARG A 499 10.02 -21.99 -8.28
CA ARG A 499 9.19 -20.90 -8.75
C ARG A 499 9.89 -19.57 -8.48
N THR A 500 9.82 -18.65 -9.44
CA THR A 500 10.47 -17.35 -9.30
C THR A 500 9.77 -16.51 -8.24
N ASP A 501 10.46 -16.14 -7.18
CA ASP A 501 9.94 -15.24 -6.17
C ASP A 501 11.06 -14.29 -5.72
N TRP A 502 10.97 -13.05 -6.18
CA TRP A 502 12.02 -12.05 -5.97
C TRP A 502 11.66 -11.03 -4.89
N LEU A 503 10.62 -11.28 -4.09
CA LEU A 503 10.36 -10.46 -2.90
C LEU A 503 11.44 -10.69 -1.83
N THR A 504 11.74 -9.64 -1.08
CA THR A 504 12.68 -9.73 0.05
C THR A 504 12.03 -10.48 1.20
N ASN A 505 12.64 -11.59 1.61
CA ASN A 505 12.26 -12.27 2.84
C ASN A 505 12.87 -11.50 4.01
N SER A 506 12.08 -11.21 5.03
CA SER A 506 12.51 -10.43 6.19
C SER A 506 11.82 -10.94 7.46
N TYR A 507 12.61 -11.34 8.46
CA TYR A 507 12.12 -11.89 9.72
C TYR A 507 12.60 -11.06 10.88
N SER A 508 11.82 -11.02 11.96
CA SER A 508 12.14 -10.30 13.18
C SER A 508 11.90 -11.13 14.43
N THR A 509 12.71 -10.88 15.45
CA THR A 509 12.46 -11.37 16.83
C THR A 509 11.12 -10.90 17.43
N GLN A 510 10.42 -9.97 16.79
CA GLN A 510 9.11 -9.49 17.22
C GLN A 510 7.93 -10.10 16.46
N ASP A 511 8.16 -10.90 15.41
CA ASP A 511 7.09 -11.36 14.52
C ASP A 511 6.02 -12.14 15.28
N ASP A 512 6.38 -13.13 16.10
CA ASP A 512 5.41 -13.90 16.89
C ASP A 512 4.54 -13.02 17.81
N LYS A 513 5.17 -12.04 18.47
CA LYS A 513 4.47 -11.13 19.39
C LYS A 513 3.48 -10.23 18.64
N LEU A 514 3.92 -9.64 17.53
CA LEU A 514 3.09 -8.73 16.73
C LEU A 514 1.98 -9.50 16.00
N SER A 515 2.28 -10.70 15.52
CA SER A 515 1.33 -11.63 14.90
C SER A 515 0.18 -11.95 15.86
N ARG A 516 0.47 -12.31 17.11
CA ARG A 516 -0.56 -12.52 18.14
C ARG A 516 -1.34 -11.26 18.47
N ALA A 517 -0.66 -10.11 18.58
CA ALA A 517 -1.32 -8.84 18.84
C ALA A 517 -2.33 -8.48 17.74
N PHE A 518 -1.98 -8.71 16.47
CA PHE A 518 -2.86 -8.44 15.33
C PHE A 518 -4.00 -9.44 15.28
N GLN A 519 -3.71 -10.71 15.54
CA GLN A 519 -4.75 -11.74 15.60
C GLN A 519 -5.79 -11.42 16.67
N ASN A 520 -5.36 -10.94 17.85
CA ASN A 520 -6.27 -10.58 18.93
C ASN A 520 -7.25 -9.47 18.56
N ILE A 521 -6.87 -8.52 17.69
CA ILE A 521 -7.80 -7.47 17.20
C ILE A 521 -9.03 -8.10 16.54
N ILE A 522 -8.87 -9.23 15.84
CA ILE A 522 -9.97 -9.95 15.18
C ILE A 522 -10.64 -10.91 16.15
N LEU A 523 -9.86 -11.70 16.89
CA LEU A 523 -10.38 -12.72 17.80
C LEU A 523 -11.24 -12.12 18.93
N ASP A 524 -10.98 -10.88 19.35
CA ASP A 524 -11.80 -10.23 20.37
C ASP A 524 -13.25 -10.10 19.92
N GLN A 525 -13.46 -9.61 18.71
CA GLN A 525 -14.80 -9.48 18.12
C GLN A 525 -15.42 -10.84 17.79
N GLU A 526 -14.63 -11.77 17.27
CA GLU A 526 -15.11 -13.11 16.97
C GLU A 526 -15.59 -13.82 18.23
N MET A 527 -14.80 -13.81 19.30
CA MET A 527 -15.15 -14.51 20.53
C MET A 527 -16.38 -13.92 21.20
N ASP A 528 -16.57 -12.60 21.12
CA ASP A 528 -17.82 -11.98 21.55
C ASP A 528 -19.03 -12.48 20.75
N ASN A 529 -18.87 -12.67 19.43
CA ASN A 529 -19.92 -13.22 18.57
C ASN A 529 -20.18 -14.70 18.87
N MET A 530 -19.13 -15.52 18.99
CA MET A 530 -19.22 -16.95 19.27
C MET A 530 -19.79 -17.21 20.67
N ARG A 531 -19.39 -16.42 21.67
CA ARG A 531 -19.95 -16.45 23.02
C ARG A 531 -21.45 -16.22 23.01
N ARG A 532 -21.94 -15.23 22.25
CA ARG A 532 -23.39 -14.96 22.18
C ARG A 532 -24.15 -16.05 21.43
N ARG A 533 -23.54 -16.62 20.39
CA ARG A 533 -24.18 -17.62 19.53
C ARG A 533 -24.24 -19.01 20.17
N PHE A 534 -23.13 -19.46 20.76
CA PHE A 534 -22.96 -20.81 21.28
C PHE A 534 -22.86 -20.87 22.81
N LEU A 535 -23.10 -19.73 23.49
CA LEU A 535 -23.12 -19.62 24.95
C LEU A 535 -21.81 -20.08 25.63
N LEU A 536 -20.67 -19.80 24.99
CA LEU A 536 -19.35 -20.22 25.47
C LEU A 536 -19.00 -19.60 26.83
N ASP A 537 -18.46 -20.42 27.75
CA ASP A 537 -17.82 -19.93 28.96
C ASP A 537 -16.40 -19.38 28.70
N ASP A 538 -15.75 -18.81 29.72
CA ASP A 538 -14.43 -18.21 29.58
C ASP A 538 -13.33 -19.23 29.24
N LYS A 539 -13.47 -20.47 29.72
CA LYS A 539 -12.52 -21.55 29.45
C LYS A 539 -12.64 -22.01 28.01
N GLN A 540 -13.86 -22.19 27.50
CA GLN A 540 -14.17 -22.53 26.12
C GLN A 540 -13.66 -21.45 25.15
N GLN A 541 -13.90 -20.17 25.44
CA GLN A 541 -13.35 -19.07 24.66
C GLN A 541 -11.82 -19.10 24.62
N MET A 542 -11.16 -19.37 25.75
CA MET A 542 -9.69 -19.47 25.79
C MET A 542 -9.16 -20.64 24.95
N MET A 543 -9.82 -21.81 25.01
CA MET A 543 -9.44 -22.97 24.20
C MET A 543 -9.63 -22.69 22.70
N TRP A 544 -10.74 -22.07 22.32
CA TRP A 544 -11.00 -21.66 20.93
C TRP A 544 -9.94 -20.68 20.43
N ARG A 545 -9.64 -19.63 21.20
CA ARG A 545 -8.60 -18.64 20.86
C ARG A 545 -7.25 -19.30 20.64
N LEU A 546 -6.86 -20.25 21.50
CA LEU A 546 -5.60 -20.97 21.35
C LEU A 546 -5.59 -21.84 20.08
N ALA A 547 -6.71 -22.50 19.77
CA ALA A 547 -6.86 -23.31 18.57
C ALA A 547 -6.75 -22.44 17.30
N ALA A 548 -7.45 -21.29 17.27
CA ALA A 548 -7.39 -20.34 16.16
C ALA A 548 -5.97 -19.75 15.99
N SER A 549 -5.29 -19.43 17.10
CA SER A 549 -3.89 -18.96 17.08
C SER A 549 -2.91 -19.99 16.56
N THR A 550 -3.10 -21.25 16.95
CA THR A 550 -2.30 -22.38 16.46
C THR A 550 -2.53 -22.61 14.97
N LYS A 551 -3.78 -22.64 14.50
CA LYS A 551 -4.15 -22.78 13.08
C LYS A 551 -3.46 -21.72 12.23
N PHE A 552 -3.63 -20.45 12.60
CA PHE A 552 -3.04 -19.32 11.90
C PHE A 552 -1.51 -19.38 11.85
N THR A 553 -0.85 -19.54 13.01
CA THR A 553 0.61 -19.57 13.09
C THR A 553 1.18 -20.73 12.25
N THR A 554 0.53 -21.89 12.31
CA THR A 554 0.93 -23.08 11.54
C THR A 554 0.77 -22.85 10.04
N ASN A 555 -0.34 -22.28 9.58
CA ASN A 555 -0.56 -21.97 8.17
C ASN A 555 0.47 -20.97 7.62
N ILE A 556 0.77 -19.90 8.36
CA ILE A 556 1.79 -18.92 7.96
C ILE A 556 3.16 -19.57 7.82
N LYS A 557 3.60 -20.36 8.82
CA LYS A 557 4.87 -21.09 8.76
C LYS A 557 4.91 -22.08 7.60
N ASN A 558 3.80 -22.77 7.34
CA ASN A 558 3.68 -23.67 6.19
C ASN A 558 3.85 -22.91 4.87
N ILE A 559 3.19 -21.76 4.68
CA ILE A 559 3.31 -20.94 3.46
C ILE A 559 4.70 -20.35 3.34
N GLN A 560 5.31 -19.86 4.42
CA GLN A 560 6.70 -19.42 4.42
C GLN A 560 7.60 -20.54 3.92
N LYS A 561 7.52 -21.73 4.52
CA LYS A 561 8.40 -22.84 4.19
C LYS A 561 8.14 -23.46 2.81
N TYR A 562 6.88 -23.64 2.43
CA TYR A 562 6.44 -24.45 1.29
C TYR A 562 5.55 -23.70 0.30
N GLY A 563 5.48 -22.36 0.34
CA GLY A 563 4.58 -21.57 -0.49
C GLY A 563 4.75 -21.77 -2.00
N ASP A 564 5.94 -22.22 -2.43
CA ASP A 564 6.26 -22.59 -3.81
C ASP A 564 5.78 -24.02 -4.20
N GLN A 565 5.11 -24.73 -3.28
CA GLN A 565 4.61 -26.09 -3.45
C GLN A 565 3.08 -26.14 -3.18
N PRO A 566 2.24 -25.69 -4.13
CA PRO A 566 0.80 -25.56 -3.92
C PRO A 566 0.10 -26.82 -3.39
N LYS A 567 0.41 -27.99 -3.96
CA LYS A 567 -0.17 -29.27 -3.51
C LYS A 567 0.14 -29.53 -2.03
N LYS A 568 1.39 -29.33 -1.62
CA LYS A 568 1.83 -29.53 -0.24
C LYS A 568 1.15 -28.54 0.71
N ILE A 569 0.98 -27.29 0.31
CA ILE A 569 0.26 -26.29 1.11
C ILE A 569 -1.20 -26.68 1.29
N VAL A 570 -1.87 -27.15 0.23
CA VAL A 570 -3.26 -27.63 0.34
C VAL A 570 -3.36 -28.79 1.33
N ASP A 571 -2.46 -29.78 1.25
CA ASP A 571 -2.46 -30.92 2.18
C ASP A 571 -2.23 -30.48 3.64
N LEU A 572 -1.29 -29.55 3.86
CA LEU A 572 -0.98 -29.02 5.19
C LEU A 572 -2.10 -28.14 5.75
N LYS A 573 -2.77 -27.32 4.92
CA LYS A 573 -3.95 -26.54 5.30
C LYS A 573 -5.10 -27.45 5.69
N ASN A 574 -5.36 -28.50 4.91
CA ASN A 574 -6.40 -29.50 5.23
C ASN A 574 -6.12 -30.21 6.56
N LYS A 575 -4.86 -30.58 6.81
CA LYS A 575 -4.44 -31.15 8.10
C LYS A 575 -4.70 -30.17 9.26
N THR A 576 -4.21 -28.94 9.14
CA THR A 576 -4.36 -27.90 10.17
C THR A 576 -5.83 -27.57 10.42
N LYS A 577 -6.66 -27.57 9.37
CA LYS A 577 -8.11 -27.38 9.47
C LYS A 577 -8.78 -28.51 10.24
N ARG A 578 -8.40 -29.77 9.98
CA ARG A 578 -8.93 -30.93 10.72
C ARG A 578 -8.56 -30.85 12.20
N GLU A 579 -7.29 -30.58 12.53
CA GLU A 579 -6.82 -30.41 13.91
C GLU A 579 -7.56 -29.27 14.63
N TYR A 580 -7.81 -28.17 13.93
CA TYR A 580 -8.63 -27.07 14.47
C TYR A 580 -10.07 -27.51 14.74
N ARG A 581 -10.71 -28.17 13.78
CA ARG A 581 -12.09 -28.68 13.91
C ARG A 581 -12.24 -29.67 15.06
N GLU A 582 -11.26 -30.57 15.27
CA GLU A 582 -11.24 -31.50 16.40
C GLU A 582 -11.29 -30.76 17.75
N VAL A 583 -10.52 -29.68 17.90
CA VAL A 583 -10.59 -28.86 19.13
C VAL A 583 -11.94 -28.16 19.28
N ILE A 584 -12.54 -27.68 18.18
CA ILE A 584 -13.86 -27.03 18.25
C ILE A 584 -14.98 -28.03 18.57
N SER A 585 -14.90 -29.28 18.09
CA SER A 585 -15.87 -30.32 18.47
C SER A 585 -15.83 -30.69 19.95
N ASP A 586 -14.68 -30.49 20.62
CA ASP A 586 -14.57 -30.67 22.08
C ASP A 586 -15.16 -29.47 22.87
N ILE A 587 -15.37 -28.34 22.19
CA ILE A 587 -15.90 -27.11 22.80
C ILE A 587 -17.42 -27.05 22.67
N LEU A 588 -17.95 -27.41 21.50
CA LEU A 588 -19.35 -27.25 21.13
C LEU A 588 -20.16 -28.53 21.34
N SER A 589 -21.49 -28.38 21.47
CA SER A 589 -22.39 -29.51 21.33
C SER A 589 -22.36 -30.05 19.89
N GLU A 590 -22.78 -31.30 19.67
CA GLU A 590 -22.83 -31.89 18.32
C GLU A 590 -23.63 -31.01 17.34
N PHE A 591 -24.80 -30.51 17.77
CA PHE A 591 -25.63 -29.62 16.97
C PHE A 591 -24.92 -28.29 16.67
N ASP A 592 -24.36 -27.62 17.68
CA ASP A 592 -23.70 -26.33 17.51
C ASP A 592 -22.44 -26.45 16.64
N TYR A 593 -21.73 -27.58 16.76
CA TYR A 593 -20.57 -27.90 15.94
C TYR A 593 -20.93 -28.01 14.46
N GLU A 594 -22.00 -28.74 14.11
CA GLU A 594 -22.46 -28.82 12.70
C GLU A 594 -22.85 -27.45 12.15
N VAL A 595 -23.59 -26.65 12.94
CA VAL A 595 -23.93 -25.26 12.56
C VAL A 595 -22.67 -24.42 12.33
N TRP A 596 -21.66 -24.56 13.18
CA TRP A 596 -20.40 -23.85 13.02
C TRP A 596 -19.60 -24.33 11.80
N VAL A 597 -19.59 -25.64 11.52
CA VAL A 597 -18.93 -26.21 10.32
C VAL A 597 -19.54 -25.62 9.05
N ASP A 598 -20.86 -25.55 8.95
CA ASP A 598 -21.56 -24.96 7.81
C ASP A 598 -21.15 -23.49 7.59
N MET A 599 -21.07 -22.71 8.67
CA MET A 599 -20.64 -21.31 8.60
C MET A 599 -19.20 -21.18 8.09
N GLU A 600 -18.27 -22.00 8.59
CA GLU A 600 -16.88 -21.97 8.15
C GLU A 600 -16.75 -22.34 6.66
N GLU A 601 -17.51 -23.33 6.20
CA GLU A 601 -17.47 -23.76 4.80
C GLU A 601 -18.08 -22.74 3.85
N GLU A 602 -19.14 -22.05 4.27
CA GLU A 602 -19.70 -20.92 3.53
C GLU A 602 -18.68 -19.77 3.44
N ALA A 603 -18.02 -19.43 4.55
CA ALA A 603 -17.04 -18.35 4.60
C ALA A 603 -15.78 -18.64 3.74
N GLU A 604 -15.32 -19.89 3.70
CA GLU A 604 -14.19 -20.31 2.87
C GLU A 604 -14.49 -20.17 1.37
N LYS A 605 -15.71 -20.53 0.95
CA LYS A 605 -16.19 -20.44 -0.45
C LYS A 605 -16.40 -19.00 -0.91
N ASN A 606 -16.39 -18.02 0.00
CA ASN A 606 -16.58 -16.62 -0.35
C ASN A 606 -15.35 -16.06 -1.10
N GLU A 607 -15.58 -15.59 -2.33
CA GLU A 607 -14.57 -14.97 -3.19
C GLU A 607 -14.57 -13.44 -3.15
N GLY A 608 -15.52 -12.84 -2.42
CA GLY A 608 -15.76 -11.41 -2.36
C GLY A 608 -16.09 -10.83 -3.74
N ILE A 609 -15.54 -9.67 -4.05
CA ILE A 609 -15.60 -9.14 -5.41
C ILE A 609 -14.68 -9.97 -6.31
N THR A 610 -15.24 -10.64 -7.31
CA THR A 610 -14.48 -11.42 -8.30
C THR A 610 -14.01 -10.59 -9.50
N ASN A 611 -14.68 -9.46 -9.77
CA ASN A 611 -14.34 -8.55 -10.86
C ASN A 611 -14.56 -7.09 -10.46
N LEU A 612 -13.46 -6.33 -10.44
CA LEU A 612 -13.45 -4.89 -10.15
C LEU A 612 -14.29 -4.06 -11.13
N PHE A 613 -14.55 -4.60 -12.32
CA PHE A 613 -15.30 -3.96 -13.39
C PHE A 613 -16.70 -4.55 -13.61
N ALA A 614 -17.11 -5.60 -12.88
CA ALA A 614 -18.45 -6.20 -13.01
C ALA A 614 -19.46 -5.50 -12.09
N PRO A 615 -20.63 -5.05 -12.60
CA PRO A 615 -21.64 -4.28 -11.87
C PRO A 615 -22.04 -4.90 -10.53
N MET A 616 -22.43 -4.08 -9.54
CA MET A 616 -22.92 -4.59 -8.25
C MET A 616 -24.30 -5.19 -8.51
N GLN A 617 -24.35 -6.49 -8.75
CA GLN A 617 -25.57 -7.24 -8.52
C GLN A 617 -25.72 -7.33 -6.99
N GLY A 618 -26.61 -6.50 -6.43
CA GLY A 618 -27.33 -6.97 -5.25
C GLY A 618 -27.98 -8.29 -5.65
N VAL A 619 -27.95 -9.26 -4.74
CA VAL A 619 -28.61 -10.57 -4.88
C VAL A 619 -29.98 -10.38 -5.55
N VAL A 620 -30.07 -10.72 -6.82
CA VAL A 620 -31.32 -11.12 -7.45
C VAL A 620 -31.10 -12.58 -7.74
N LEU A 621 -31.70 -13.38 -6.86
CA LEU A 621 -31.97 -14.79 -7.09
C LEU A 621 -32.37 -14.99 -8.55
N GLU A 622 -31.73 -15.95 -9.20
CA GLU A 622 -32.40 -16.68 -10.27
C GLU A 622 -33.77 -17.12 -9.72
N GLU A 623 -34.81 -16.96 -10.54
CA GLU A 623 -36.21 -17.30 -10.26
C GLU A 623 -37.02 -16.27 -9.46
N TYR A 624 -37.52 -15.24 -10.14
CA TYR A 624 -38.96 -14.96 -10.08
C TYR A 624 -39.45 -14.52 -11.46
N ASN A 625 -40.09 -15.47 -12.14
CA ASN A 625 -41.17 -15.16 -13.08
C ASN A 625 -42.17 -14.24 -12.37
N VAL A 626 -42.35 -13.04 -12.89
CA VAL A 626 -43.61 -12.32 -12.75
C VAL A 626 -44.02 -11.88 -14.15
N LEU A 627 -44.60 -12.84 -14.87
CA LEU A 627 -45.81 -12.56 -15.61
C LEU A 627 -46.89 -12.32 -14.56
N GLU A 628 -47.30 -11.06 -14.41
CA GLU A 628 -48.54 -10.52 -13.85
C GLU A 628 -48.26 -9.02 -13.64
N ALA A 629 -48.93 -8.05 -14.27
CA ALA A 629 -50.28 -8.03 -14.80
C ALA A 629 -50.39 -7.03 -15.96
N ASN A 630 -51.51 -7.19 -16.67
CA ASN A 630 -52.22 -6.25 -17.53
C ASN A 630 -51.90 -4.76 -17.38
#